data_AF-A0A3C1KU00-F1
#
_entry.id   AF-A0A3C1KU00-F1
#
_cell.length_a   1.000
_cell.length_b   1.000
_cell.length_c   1.000
_cell.angle_alpha   90.00
_cell.angle_beta   90.00
_cell.angle_gamma   90.00
#
_symmetry.space_group_name_H-M   'P 1'
#
loop_
_entity.id
_entity.type
_entity.pdbx_description
1 polymer ?
#
loop_
_entity_poly.entity_id
_entity_poly.type
_entity_poly.pdbx_seq_one_letter_code
_entity_poly.pdbx_strand_id
1 'polypeptide(L)'
;MGVIGFQYRVRSLALAAEIDDFADMQIRTLSRHIAHALIITSMIVGCASPAHTKSRKLKAPSDLTNTPVKLVHLVDADTAYFQVLKTGAVFQARFAGVNAPECHKKQVKLRGGMRSARCARDDEPFGVAASKAAMKLLRSGPIFATCERTRRGACKTGGYGRALVYLRAGGVDVAQELIAQGLAWTYTKYPSARRLRYCKAEAVARSRQLGMWVKPVSYVMARASRKTARWYRDHDRLCSLAKSPRTKRRH
;
A
#
# COMPACT_ATOMS: atom_id res chain seq x y z
N MET A 1 54.49 -1.25 -18.07
CA MET A 1 53.17 -1.90 -18.12
C MET A 1 52.91 -2.51 -16.75
N GLY A 2 52.22 -1.78 -15.87
CA GLY A 2 51.98 -2.18 -14.48
C GLY A 2 50.67 -2.97 -14.36
N VAL A 3 50.77 -4.20 -13.89
CA VAL A 3 49.63 -5.07 -13.56
C VAL A 3 49.52 -5.09 -12.04
N ILE A 4 48.52 -4.39 -11.49
CA ILE A 4 48.24 -4.39 -10.05
C ILE A 4 47.16 -5.46 -9.80
N GLY A 5 47.59 -6.61 -9.29
CA GLY A 5 46.71 -7.67 -8.78
C GLY A 5 46.39 -7.43 -7.30
N PHE A 6 45.13 -7.15 -6.98
CA PHE A 6 44.64 -7.06 -5.61
C PHE A 6 44.12 -8.44 -5.16
N GLN A 7 44.90 -9.12 -4.32
CA GLN A 7 44.45 -10.31 -3.59
C GLN A 7 43.60 -9.89 -2.38
N TYR A 8 42.31 -10.26 -2.39
CA TYR A 8 41.45 -10.15 -1.21
C TYR A 8 41.67 -11.36 -0.30
N ARG A 9 42.28 -11.11 0.86
CA ARG A 9 42.47 -12.10 1.92
C ARG A 9 41.22 -12.15 2.80
N VAL A 10 40.57 -13.31 2.84
CA VAL A 10 39.45 -13.61 3.72
C VAL A 10 39.99 -13.81 5.14
N ARG A 11 39.44 -13.11 6.13
CA ARG A 11 39.61 -13.45 7.56
C ARG A 11 38.25 -13.70 8.16
N SER A 12 38.02 -14.97 8.51
CA SER A 12 36.94 -15.46 9.36
C SER A 12 37.56 -15.76 10.73
N LEU A 13 36.93 -15.31 11.82
CA LEU A 13 36.68 -16.04 13.08
C LEU A 13 36.46 -15.07 14.25
N ALA A 14 35.29 -15.24 14.86
CA ALA A 14 34.99 -15.26 16.29
C ALA A 14 35.60 -14.19 17.22
N LEU A 15 34.73 -13.33 17.76
CA LEU A 15 34.80 -12.97 19.18
C LEU A 15 33.36 -12.93 19.71
N ALA A 16 33.05 -13.88 20.59
CA ALA A 16 31.83 -13.96 21.38
C ALA A 16 32.18 -13.63 22.84
N ALA A 17 31.15 -13.24 23.59
CA ALA A 17 31.07 -13.10 25.04
C ALA A 17 31.44 -11.73 25.64
N GLU A 18 30.74 -11.40 26.74
CA GLU A 18 30.79 -10.22 27.62
C GLU A 18 29.84 -9.07 27.27
N ILE A 19 28.55 -9.20 27.60
CA ILE A 19 27.80 -8.30 28.51
C ILE A 19 26.63 -9.12 29.12
N ASP A 20 26.84 -9.69 30.31
CA ASP A 20 25.79 -10.28 31.17
C ASP A 20 25.41 -9.31 32.30
N ASP A 21 24.22 -9.55 32.85
CA ASP A 21 23.79 -9.25 34.22
C ASP A 21 23.63 -7.78 34.69
N PHE A 22 22.38 -7.28 34.68
CA PHE A 22 21.99 -6.22 35.63
C PHE A 22 20.51 -6.16 36.04
N ALA A 23 19.73 -7.23 35.92
CA ALA A 23 18.31 -7.14 36.27
C ALA A 23 17.69 -8.43 36.79
N ASP A 24 18.25 -9.03 37.85
CA ASP A 24 17.51 -10.04 38.60
C ASP A 24 18.04 -10.24 40.04
N MET A 25 17.95 -9.23 40.89
CA MET A 25 18.08 -9.45 42.34
C MET A 25 17.51 -8.27 43.13
N GLN A 26 16.77 -8.58 44.21
CA GLN A 26 16.20 -7.69 45.25
C GLN A 26 14.68 -7.47 45.19
N ILE A 27 13.88 -8.54 45.29
CA ILE A 27 12.60 -8.48 46.00
C ILE A 27 12.54 -9.65 47.00
N ARG A 28 12.90 -9.38 48.25
CA ARG A 28 12.53 -10.21 49.40
C ARG A 28 12.12 -9.31 50.58
N THR A 29 10.90 -9.56 51.07
CA THR A 29 10.45 -9.56 52.48
C THR A 29 10.61 -8.33 53.36
N LEU A 30 9.49 -7.87 53.95
CA LEU A 30 9.27 -7.42 55.35
C LEU A 30 7.76 -7.01 55.46
N SER A 31 6.85 -7.84 55.97
CA SER A 31 6.45 -8.15 57.36
C SER A 31 5.76 -7.02 58.17
N ARG A 32 4.41 -7.14 58.27
CA ARG A 32 3.53 -7.08 59.45
C ARG A 32 3.41 -5.82 60.36
N HIS A 33 2.13 -5.38 60.44
CA HIS A 33 1.35 -4.82 61.57
C HIS A 33 1.53 -3.36 62.02
N ILE A 34 0.59 -2.49 61.61
CA ILE A 34 -0.07 -1.51 62.49
C ILE A 34 -1.58 -1.51 62.16
N ALA A 35 -2.39 -1.79 63.16
CA ALA A 35 -3.84 -1.65 63.14
C ALA A 35 -4.22 -0.35 63.86
N HIS A 36 -5.10 0.45 63.23
CA HIS A 36 -6.31 1.07 63.79
C HIS A 36 -6.60 2.45 63.16
N ALA A 37 -7.90 2.66 62.99
CA ALA A 37 -8.64 3.91 62.90
C ALA A 37 -8.88 4.54 61.50
N LEU A 38 -10.14 4.42 61.10
CA LEU A 38 -11.01 5.51 60.63
C LEU A 38 -10.69 6.18 59.28
N ILE A 39 -11.50 5.87 58.26
CA ILE A 39 -12.61 6.73 57.78
C ILE A 39 -13.16 6.09 56.50
N ILE A 40 -14.46 5.78 56.55
CA ILE A 40 -15.27 5.40 55.41
C ILE A 40 -15.35 6.62 54.48
N THR A 41 -14.60 6.58 53.38
CA THR A 41 -14.93 7.36 52.18
C THR A 41 -15.06 6.39 51.02
N SER A 42 -16.31 6.17 50.62
CA SER A 42 -16.67 5.47 49.39
C SER A 42 -16.11 6.24 48.20
N MET A 43 -14.86 5.95 47.82
CA MET A 43 -14.36 6.33 46.51
C MET A 43 -14.96 5.35 45.52
N ILE A 44 -15.97 5.83 44.80
CA ILE A 44 -16.48 5.24 43.58
C ILE A 44 -15.29 5.07 42.64
N VAL A 45 -14.68 3.88 42.63
CA VAL A 45 -13.84 3.43 41.53
C VAL A 45 -14.78 3.25 40.36
N GLY A 46 -15.01 4.36 39.65
CA GLY A 46 -15.57 4.32 38.32
C GLY A 46 -14.59 3.53 37.47
N CYS A 47 -14.87 2.24 37.27
CA CYS A 47 -14.33 1.47 36.17
C CYS A 47 -14.69 2.22 34.88
N ALA A 48 -13.81 3.13 34.47
CA ALA A 48 -13.80 3.67 33.14
C ALA A 48 -13.47 2.48 32.23
N SER A 49 -14.53 1.77 31.83
CA SER A 49 -14.48 0.79 30.76
C SER A 49 -13.72 1.43 29.61
N PRO A 50 -12.73 0.76 29.01
CA PRO A 50 -12.06 1.30 27.84
C PRO A 50 -13.14 1.58 26.80
N ALA A 51 -13.40 2.87 26.55
CA ALA A 51 -14.40 3.31 25.61
C ALA A 51 -14.14 2.55 24.31
N HIS A 52 -15.07 1.65 23.97
CA HIS A 52 -14.98 0.81 22.81
C HIS A 52 -14.98 1.73 21.60
N THR A 53 -13.78 2.13 21.18
CA THR A 53 -13.62 3.19 20.18
C THR A 53 -14.05 2.56 18.87
N LYS A 54 -15.31 2.82 18.48
CA LYS A 54 -15.82 2.46 17.16
C LYS A 54 -14.74 2.89 16.16
N SER A 55 -14.22 1.92 15.40
CA SER A 55 -13.14 2.11 14.42
C SER A 55 -13.39 3.39 13.60
N ARG A 56 -12.72 4.49 13.96
CA ARG A 56 -12.91 5.77 13.28
C ARG A 56 -12.39 5.60 11.86
N LYS A 57 -13.30 5.62 10.88
CA LYS A 57 -12.95 5.48 9.46
C LYS A 57 -11.89 6.54 9.13
N LEU A 58 -10.73 6.12 8.63
CA LEU A 58 -9.64 7.03 8.33
C LEU A 58 -10.09 8.02 7.26
N LYS A 59 -10.02 9.32 7.56
CA LYS A 59 -10.35 10.36 6.60
C LYS A 59 -9.18 10.57 5.64
N ALA A 60 -9.46 10.65 4.34
CA ALA A 60 -8.46 11.03 3.36
C ALA A 60 -7.93 12.45 3.66
N PRO A 61 -6.61 12.72 3.55
CA PRO A 61 -6.07 14.06 3.66
C PRO A 61 -6.67 14.96 2.58
N SER A 62 -6.93 16.22 2.91
CA SER A 62 -7.54 17.19 1.98
C SER A 62 -6.59 17.61 0.85
N ASP A 63 -5.28 17.60 1.11
CA ASP A 63 -4.24 18.00 0.17
C ASP A 63 -3.07 17.01 0.20
N LEU A 64 -2.85 16.32 -0.92
CA LEU A 64 -1.65 15.52 -1.18
C LEU A 64 -1.06 15.99 -2.50
N THR A 65 0.06 16.71 -2.43
CA THR A 65 0.79 17.23 -3.59
C THR A 65 2.27 16.95 -3.37
N ASN A 66 2.80 15.95 -4.08
CA ASN A 66 4.16 15.44 -3.88
C ASN A 66 4.52 15.27 -2.39
N THR A 67 3.55 14.79 -1.60
CA THR A 67 3.66 14.75 -0.14
C THR A 67 4.43 13.50 0.28
N PRO A 68 5.50 13.63 1.10
CA PRO A 68 6.25 12.48 1.56
C PRO A 68 5.41 11.66 2.55
N VAL A 69 5.39 10.35 2.33
CA VAL A 69 4.63 9.38 3.11
C VAL A 69 5.50 8.15 3.41
N LYS A 70 5.14 7.40 4.44
CA LYS A 70 5.66 6.04 4.67
C LYS A 70 4.56 5.00 4.54
N LEU A 71 4.90 3.85 3.99
CA LEU A 71 4.02 2.69 3.93
C LEU A 71 3.76 2.18 5.36
N VAL A 72 2.48 2.08 5.72
CA VAL A 72 2.04 1.45 6.98
C VAL A 72 1.68 -0.02 6.74
N HIS A 73 0.88 -0.29 5.70
CA HIS A 73 0.42 -1.63 5.39
C HIS A 73 -0.03 -1.74 3.93
N LEU A 74 0.27 -2.86 3.26
CA LEU A 74 -0.19 -3.14 1.90
C LEU A 74 -1.35 -4.13 1.93
N VAL A 75 -2.47 -3.80 1.28
CA VAL A 75 -3.66 -4.66 1.22
C VAL A 75 -3.62 -5.58 -0.01
N ASP A 76 -3.33 -5.00 -1.17
CA ASP A 76 -3.02 -5.61 -2.48
C ASP A 76 -2.18 -4.62 -3.29
N ALA A 77 -1.91 -4.96 -4.56
CA ALA A 77 -1.10 -4.16 -5.46
C ALA A 77 -1.70 -2.80 -5.86
N ASP A 78 -2.93 -2.46 -5.45
CA ASP A 78 -3.51 -1.15 -5.72
C ASP A 78 -4.12 -0.45 -4.50
N THR A 79 -4.06 -1.07 -3.32
CA THR A 79 -4.62 -0.53 -2.08
C THR A 79 -3.63 -0.67 -0.94
N ALA A 80 -3.34 0.45 -0.25
CA ALA A 80 -2.40 0.48 0.88
C ALA A 80 -2.79 1.55 1.90
N TYR A 81 -2.21 1.45 3.09
CA TYR A 81 -2.25 2.46 4.15
C TYR A 81 -0.92 3.19 4.18
N PHE A 82 -1.00 4.52 4.26
CA PHE A 82 0.17 5.39 4.35
C PHE A 82 0.04 6.32 5.54
N GLN A 83 1.18 6.71 6.10
CA GLN A 83 1.29 7.77 7.09
C GLN A 83 1.98 8.97 6.45
N VAL A 84 1.35 10.15 6.52
CA VAL A 84 1.97 11.42 6.12
C VAL A 84 3.12 11.73 7.09
N LEU A 85 4.33 11.95 6.57
CA LEU A 85 5.49 12.15 7.44
C LEU A 85 5.38 13.42 8.30
N LYS A 86 4.88 14.52 7.73
CA LYS A 86 4.78 15.82 8.41
C LYS A 86 3.79 15.81 9.59
N THR A 87 2.65 15.14 9.44
CA THR A 87 1.54 15.24 10.41
C THR A 87 1.30 13.97 11.20
N GLY A 88 1.91 12.86 10.80
CA GLY A 88 1.62 11.54 11.35
C GLY A 88 0.23 11.00 10.99
N ALA A 89 -0.56 11.69 10.17
CA ALA A 89 -1.90 11.25 9.80
C ALA A 89 -1.85 9.98 8.92
N VAL A 90 -2.62 8.96 9.30
CA VAL A 90 -2.75 7.71 8.54
C VAL A 90 -3.98 7.77 7.64
N PHE A 91 -3.84 7.35 6.39
CA PHE A 91 -4.93 7.27 5.43
C PHE A 91 -4.85 6.02 4.57
N GLN A 92 -6.02 5.60 4.07
CA GLN A 92 -6.11 4.51 3.11
C GLN A 92 -6.11 5.08 1.68
N ALA A 93 -5.23 4.54 0.85
CA ALA A 93 -5.05 4.90 -0.55
C ALA A 93 -5.60 3.80 -1.47
N ARG A 94 -6.22 4.23 -2.58
CA ARG A 94 -6.40 3.43 -3.79
C ARG A 94 -5.55 4.07 -4.87
N PHE A 95 -4.73 3.28 -5.55
CA PHE A 95 -3.83 3.78 -6.58
C PHE A 95 -4.68 4.22 -7.78
N ALA A 96 -4.52 5.46 -8.20
CA ALA A 96 -5.35 6.06 -9.22
C ALA A 96 -4.99 5.50 -10.61
N GLY A 97 -6.02 5.15 -11.39
CA GLY A 97 -5.88 4.70 -12.78
C GLY A 97 -5.41 3.24 -12.96
N VAL A 98 -5.26 2.46 -11.90
CA VAL A 98 -4.79 1.07 -11.95
C VAL A 98 -5.76 0.12 -11.25
N ASN A 99 -5.81 -1.13 -11.73
CA ASN A 99 -6.49 -2.23 -11.07
C ASN A 99 -5.54 -3.42 -10.98
N ALA A 100 -5.32 -3.92 -9.77
CA ALA A 100 -4.60 -5.15 -9.52
C ALA A 100 -5.50 -6.37 -9.76
N PRO A 101 -4.95 -7.53 -10.15
CA PRO A 101 -5.66 -8.80 -10.05
C PRO A 101 -6.14 -9.05 -8.62
N GLU A 102 -7.42 -9.37 -8.49
CA GLU A 102 -8.01 -9.67 -7.19
C GLU A 102 -7.32 -10.90 -6.57
N CYS A 103 -7.23 -10.88 -5.24
CA CYS A 103 -6.59 -11.94 -4.47
C CYS A 103 -7.43 -12.27 -3.25
N HIS A 104 -7.34 -13.51 -2.79
CA HIS A 104 -7.99 -13.92 -1.56
C HIS A 104 -7.41 -13.17 -0.37
N LYS A 105 -8.27 -12.51 0.39
CA LYS A 105 -7.90 -11.65 1.51
C LYS A 105 -7.91 -12.40 2.83
N LYS A 106 -6.74 -12.54 3.46
CA LYS A 106 -6.64 -12.96 4.86
C LYS A 106 -6.64 -11.72 5.76
N GLN A 107 -7.55 -11.68 6.73
CA GLN A 107 -7.60 -10.61 7.72
C GLN A 107 -6.33 -10.56 8.56
N VAL A 108 -5.92 -9.35 8.91
CA VAL A 108 -4.78 -9.06 9.78
C VAL A 108 -5.12 -7.94 10.75
N LYS A 109 -4.51 -7.98 11.94
CA LYS A 109 -4.56 -6.89 12.92
C LYS A 109 -3.25 -6.12 12.83
N LEU A 110 -3.33 -4.83 12.53
CA LEU A 110 -2.20 -3.92 12.51
C LEU A 110 -1.97 -3.34 13.91
N ARG A 111 -0.80 -2.71 14.10
CA ARG A 111 -0.49 -1.97 15.32
C ARG A 111 -1.57 -0.91 15.60
N GLY A 112 -1.93 -0.72 16.87
CA GLY A 112 -3.03 0.16 17.28
C GLY A 112 -4.43 -0.45 17.07
N GLY A 113 -4.54 -1.76 16.85
CA GLY A 113 -5.81 -2.48 16.80
C GLY A 113 -6.58 -2.37 15.48
N MET A 114 -6.04 -1.65 14.48
CA MET A 114 -6.67 -1.48 13.17
C MET A 114 -6.76 -2.82 12.43
N ARG A 115 -7.95 -3.20 12.00
CA ARG A 115 -8.15 -4.38 11.14
C ARG A 115 -7.88 -4.05 9.68
N SER A 116 -7.19 -4.95 8.99
CA SER A 116 -6.92 -4.87 7.56
C SER A 116 -6.89 -6.26 6.94
N ALA A 117 -6.37 -6.37 5.71
CA ALA A 117 -6.18 -7.65 5.04
C ALA A 117 -4.89 -7.66 4.22
N ARG A 118 -4.44 -8.85 3.83
CA ARG A 118 -3.35 -9.06 2.87
C ARG A 118 -3.70 -10.18 1.89
N CYS A 119 -3.10 -10.17 0.71
CA CYS A 119 -3.21 -11.28 -0.24
C CYS A 119 -2.62 -12.57 0.36
N ALA A 120 -3.37 -13.67 0.28
CA ALA A 120 -2.94 -14.99 0.71
C ALA A 120 -2.78 -15.97 -0.47
N ARG A 121 -3.68 -15.89 -1.47
CA ARG A 121 -3.66 -16.67 -2.70
C ARG A 121 -4.37 -15.90 -3.82
N ASP A 122 -4.24 -16.36 -5.04
CA ASP A 122 -4.85 -15.74 -6.22
C ASP A 122 -6.36 -16.08 -6.27
N ASP A 123 -7.18 -15.05 -6.49
CA ASP A 123 -8.59 -15.21 -6.91
C ASP A 123 -8.70 -14.88 -8.42
N GLU A 124 -7.96 -13.87 -8.88
CA GLU A 124 -7.62 -13.63 -10.28
C GLU A 124 -6.13 -13.95 -10.52
N PRO A 125 -5.73 -14.33 -11.75
CA PRO A 125 -4.34 -14.67 -12.04
C PRO A 125 -3.36 -13.57 -11.63
N PHE A 126 -2.29 -13.94 -10.93
CA PHE A 126 -1.18 -13.06 -10.51
C PHE A 126 -1.49 -12.09 -9.36
N GLY A 127 -2.60 -12.21 -8.63
CA GLY A 127 -2.94 -11.31 -7.51
C GLY A 127 -1.86 -11.23 -6.41
N VAL A 128 -1.30 -12.36 -5.99
CA VAL A 128 -0.21 -12.44 -5.00
C VAL A 128 1.10 -11.92 -5.58
N ALA A 129 1.41 -12.27 -6.84
CA ALA A 129 2.61 -11.80 -7.52
C ALA A 129 2.61 -10.27 -7.64
N ALA A 130 1.49 -9.68 -8.05
CA ALA A 130 1.27 -8.25 -8.11
C ALA A 130 1.46 -7.58 -6.73
N SER A 131 0.89 -8.17 -5.68
CA SER A 131 1.04 -7.65 -4.31
C SER A 131 2.49 -7.66 -3.83
N LYS A 132 3.25 -8.73 -4.13
CA LYS A 132 4.68 -8.81 -3.83
C LYS A 132 5.48 -7.75 -4.61
N ALA A 133 5.19 -7.57 -5.90
CA ALA A 133 5.86 -6.55 -6.71
C ALA A 133 5.56 -5.13 -6.22
N ALA A 134 4.30 -4.84 -5.85
CA ALA A 134 3.93 -3.55 -5.26
C ALA A 134 4.68 -3.29 -3.95
N MET A 135 4.82 -4.31 -3.09
CA MET A 135 5.64 -4.20 -1.87
C MET A 135 7.10 -3.88 -2.19
N LYS A 136 7.70 -4.56 -3.18
CA LYS A 136 9.08 -4.30 -3.62
C LYS A 136 9.25 -2.87 -4.13
N LEU A 137 8.33 -2.40 -4.98
CA LEU A 137 8.34 -1.03 -5.50
C LEU A 137 8.18 0.00 -4.40
N LEU A 138 7.25 -0.20 -3.46
CA LEU A 138 7.04 0.73 -2.34
C LEU A 138 8.22 0.75 -1.36
N ARG A 139 9.07 -0.26 -1.36
CA ARG A 139 10.30 -0.34 -0.54
C ARG A 139 11.55 0.10 -1.29
N SER A 140 11.46 0.48 -2.56
CA SER A 140 12.63 0.85 -3.38
C SER A 140 13.26 2.19 -3.00
N GLY A 141 12.56 3.02 -2.22
CA GLY A 141 13.06 4.30 -1.77
C GLY A 141 11.96 5.17 -1.15
N PRO A 142 12.22 6.48 -0.98
CA PRO A 142 11.24 7.43 -0.45
C PRO A 142 9.95 7.44 -1.28
N ILE A 143 8.81 7.50 -0.59
CA ILE A 143 7.48 7.47 -1.21
C ILE A 143 6.85 8.87 -1.18
N PHE A 144 6.39 9.34 -2.33
CA PHE A 144 5.64 10.58 -2.49
C PHE A 144 4.24 10.29 -3.02
N ALA A 145 3.22 10.84 -2.36
CA ALA A 145 1.83 10.74 -2.76
C ALA A 145 1.34 12.06 -3.38
N THR A 146 0.66 11.96 -4.52
CA THR A 146 -0.09 13.07 -5.13
C THR A 146 -1.49 12.59 -5.42
N CYS A 147 -2.51 13.26 -4.91
CA CYS A 147 -3.87 12.79 -5.17
C CYS A 147 -4.48 13.34 -6.45
N GLU A 148 -5.41 12.56 -7.00
CA GLU A 148 -6.25 13.03 -8.08
C GLU A 148 -7.24 14.07 -7.54
N ARG A 149 -7.40 15.19 -8.25
CA ARG A 149 -8.21 16.31 -7.77
C ARG A 149 -9.59 16.38 -8.41
N THR A 150 -10.58 16.73 -7.59
CA THR A 150 -11.92 17.13 -8.05
C THR A 150 -11.84 18.48 -8.77
N ARG A 151 -12.94 18.89 -9.42
CA ARG A 151 -13.03 20.24 -10.03
C ARG A 151 -12.85 21.37 -9.01
N ARG A 152 -13.18 21.12 -7.74
CA ARG A 152 -13.03 22.07 -6.63
C ARG A 152 -11.66 21.99 -5.95
N GLY A 153 -10.67 21.31 -6.56
CA GLY A 153 -9.32 21.18 -6.01
C GLY A 153 -9.15 20.19 -4.87
N ALA A 154 -10.23 19.69 -4.27
CA ALA A 154 -10.15 18.69 -3.19
C ALA A 154 -9.65 17.33 -3.69
N CYS A 155 -8.98 16.60 -2.81
CA CYS A 155 -8.54 15.23 -3.02
C CYS A 155 -9.73 14.29 -3.31
N LYS A 156 -9.72 13.60 -4.45
CA LYS A 156 -10.77 12.64 -4.81
C LYS A 156 -10.72 11.42 -3.90
N THR A 157 -11.89 10.95 -3.52
CA THR A 157 -12.07 9.69 -2.81
C THR A 157 -12.90 8.70 -3.63
N GLY A 158 -12.56 7.42 -3.54
CA GLY A 158 -13.42 6.35 -4.05
C GLY A 158 -14.60 6.06 -3.12
N GLY A 159 -15.55 5.23 -3.55
CA GLY A 159 -16.78 4.93 -2.81
C GLY A 159 -16.61 4.40 -1.37
N TYR A 160 -15.42 3.89 -1.02
CA TYR A 160 -15.11 3.43 0.34
C TYR A 160 -14.41 4.49 1.21
N GLY A 161 -14.23 5.73 0.71
CA GLY A 161 -13.50 6.80 1.40
C GLY A 161 -11.98 6.77 1.20
N ARG A 162 -11.47 5.86 0.36
CA ARG A 162 -10.03 5.75 0.02
C ARG A 162 -9.61 6.95 -0.83
N ALA A 163 -8.50 7.60 -0.49
CA ALA A 163 -7.91 8.64 -1.33
C ALA A 163 -7.44 8.03 -2.66
N LEU A 164 -7.80 8.65 -3.79
CA LEU A 164 -7.27 8.26 -5.10
C LEU A 164 -5.92 8.93 -5.30
N VAL A 165 -4.84 8.14 -5.25
CA VAL A 165 -3.47 8.68 -5.25
C VAL A 165 -2.59 8.10 -6.34
N TYR A 166 -1.74 8.93 -6.89
CA TYR A 166 -0.57 8.56 -7.63
C TYR A 166 0.62 8.46 -6.67
N LEU A 167 1.37 7.37 -6.74
CA LEU A 167 2.54 7.14 -5.89
C LEU A 167 3.81 7.15 -6.72
N ARG A 168 4.85 7.80 -6.19
CA ARG A 168 6.21 7.68 -6.67
C ARG A 168 7.08 7.10 -5.57
N ALA A 169 7.75 5.98 -5.81
CA ALA A 169 8.67 5.35 -4.86
C ALA A 169 10.03 5.16 -5.54
N GLY A 170 11.11 5.63 -4.93
CA GLY A 170 12.44 5.56 -5.55
C GLY A 170 12.51 6.23 -6.94
N GLY A 171 11.75 7.31 -7.12
CA GLY A 171 11.70 8.04 -8.41
C GLY A 171 10.73 7.50 -9.46
N VAL A 172 10.23 6.27 -9.33
CA VAL A 172 9.34 5.64 -10.33
C VAL A 172 7.86 5.69 -9.96
N ASP A 173 6.99 5.74 -10.97
CA ASP A 173 5.53 5.65 -10.81
C ASP A 173 5.13 4.20 -10.52
N VAL A 174 4.68 3.93 -9.29
CA VAL A 174 4.41 2.56 -8.81
C VAL A 174 3.32 1.88 -9.66
N ALA A 175 2.25 2.61 -10.01
CA ALA A 175 1.15 2.04 -10.76
C ALA A 175 1.55 1.75 -12.21
N GLN A 176 2.28 2.68 -12.85
CA GLN A 176 2.79 2.43 -14.19
C GLN A 176 3.74 1.24 -14.22
N GLU A 177 4.60 1.09 -13.22
CA GLU A 177 5.60 0.02 -13.18
C GLU A 177 4.93 -1.35 -13.00
N LEU A 178 3.90 -1.45 -12.15
CA LEU A 178 3.07 -2.65 -12.05
C LEU A 178 2.41 -3.01 -13.39
N ILE A 179 1.89 -2.02 -14.10
CA ILE A 179 1.28 -2.22 -15.43
C ILE A 179 2.33 -2.66 -16.46
N ALA A 180 3.51 -2.03 -16.46
CA ALA A 180 4.60 -2.34 -17.38
C ALA A 180 5.15 -3.77 -17.19
N GLN A 181 5.10 -4.29 -15.97
CA GLN A 181 5.46 -5.68 -15.65
C GLN A 181 4.32 -6.68 -15.93
N GLY A 182 3.15 -6.22 -16.41
CA GLY A 182 1.98 -7.07 -16.62
C GLY A 182 1.37 -7.60 -15.33
N LEU A 183 1.52 -6.87 -14.22
CA LEU A 183 1.01 -7.24 -12.89
C LEU A 183 -0.21 -6.41 -12.47
N ALA A 184 -0.69 -5.53 -13.36
CA ALA A 184 -1.91 -4.76 -13.18
C ALA A 184 -2.48 -4.33 -14.53
N TRP A 185 -3.77 -3.97 -14.55
CA TRP A 185 -4.44 -3.36 -15.70
C TRP A 185 -4.54 -1.84 -15.54
N THR A 186 -4.59 -1.15 -16.67
CA THR A 186 -5.05 0.22 -16.74
C THR A 186 -6.54 0.26 -16.44
N TYR A 187 -6.91 0.94 -15.37
CA TYR A 187 -8.31 1.04 -14.97
C TYR A 187 -9.03 2.12 -15.78
N THR A 188 -9.80 1.71 -16.79
CA THR A 188 -10.45 2.63 -17.73
C THR A 188 -11.87 3.03 -17.36
N LYS A 189 -12.48 2.39 -16.33
CA LYS A 189 -13.84 2.69 -15.88
C LYS A 189 -14.04 4.17 -15.54
N TYR A 190 -13.03 4.82 -14.95
CA TYR A 190 -13.07 6.24 -14.61
C TYR A 190 -11.92 7.01 -15.28
N PRO A 191 -12.13 8.27 -15.68
CA PRO A 191 -11.06 9.13 -16.19
C PRO A 191 -9.89 9.21 -15.22
N SER A 192 -8.67 9.21 -15.77
CA SER A 192 -7.43 9.42 -15.02
C SER A 192 -6.50 10.28 -15.87
N ALA A 193 -5.79 11.21 -15.23
CA ALA A 193 -4.80 12.06 -15.89
C ALA A 193 -3.64 11.24 -16.50
N ARG A 194 -3.39 10.02 -15.98
CA ARG A 194 -2.30 9.15 -16.44
C ARG A 194 -2.76 8.06 -17.42
N ARG A 195 -4.03 8.06 -17.84
CA ARG A 195 -4.61 7.01 -18.69
C ARG A 195 -3.77 6.71 -19.93
N LEU A 196 -3.38 7.73 -20.70
CA LEU A 196 -2.57 7.52 -21.91
C LEU A 196 -1.26 6.79 -21.60
N ARG A 197 -0.56 7.22 -20.55
CA ARG A 197 0.73 6.63 -20.13
C ARG A 197 0.57 5.18 -19.69
N TYR A 198 -0.50 4.89 -18.94
CA TYR A 198 -0.79 3.53 -18.46
C TYR A 198 -1.22 2.60 -19.60
N CYS A 199 -2.11 3.06 -20.49
CA CYS A 199 -2.49 2.30 -21.69
C CYS A 199 -1.28 1.98 -22.58
N LYS A 200 -0.31 2.89 -22.70
CA LYS A 200 0.94 2.61 -23.41
C LYS A 200 1.77 1.54 -22.70
N ALA A 201 1.91 1.61 -21.38
CA ALA A 201 2.62 0.60 -20.59
C ALA A 201 1.97 -0.79 -20.70
N GLU A 202 0.64 -0.86 -20.62
CA GLU A 202 -0.09 -2.12 -20.75
C GLU A 202 0.02 -2.71 -22.16
N ALA A 203 -0.04 -1.88 -23.20
CA ALA A 203 0.17 -2.34 -24.57
C ALA A 203 1.56 -2.96 -24.76
N VAL A 204 2.60 -2.34 -24.18
CA VAL A 204 3.96 -2.89 -24.18
C VAL A 204 4.01 -4.22 -23.42
N ALA A 205 3.45 -4.28 -22.21
CA ALA A 205 3.42 -5.51 -21.41
C ALA A 205 2.68 -6.66 -22.12
N ARG A 206 1.57 -6.37 -22.79
CA ARG A 206 0.82 -7.31 -23.63
C ARG A 206 1.65 -7.81 -24.81
N SER A 207 2.28 -6.89 -25.56
CA SER A 207 3.11 -7.24 -26.72
C SER A 207 4.33 -8.10 -26.38
N ARG A 208 4.88 -7.89 -25.17
CA ARG A 208 6.05 -8.63 -24.65
C ARG A 208 5.66 -9.82 -23.79
N GLN A 209 4.38 -10.15 -23.71
CA GLN A 209 3.87 -11.28 -22.95
C GLN A 209 4.34 -11.31 -21.49
N LEU A 210 4.37 -10.15 -20.83
CA LEU A 210 4.87 -10.01 -19.46
C LEU A 210 3.77 -10.27 -18.42
N GLY A 211 4.14 -10.83 -17.27
CA GLY A 211 3.24 -11.04 -16.14
C GLY A 211 2.03 -11.88 -16.55
N MET A 212 0.82 -11.41 -16.26
CA MET A 212 -0.42 -12.11 -16.65
C MET A 212 -0.61 -12.23 -18.17
N TRP A 213 0.10 -11.42 -18.95
CA TRP A 213 0.02 -11.40 -20.41
C TRP A 213 0.86 -12.48 -21.11
N VAL A 214 1.53 -13.37 -20.35
CA VAL A 214 2.02 -14.64 -20.92
C VAL A 214 0.89 -15.46 -21.56
N LYS A 215 -0.35 -15.17 -21.17
CA LYS A 215 -1.57 -15.68 -21.80
C LYS A 215 -2.30 -14.56 -22.54
N PRO A 216 -3.04 -14.88 -23.61
CA PRO A 216 -3.80 -13.88 -24.35
C PRO A 216 -4.88 -13.24 -23.45
N VAL A 217 -5.31 -12.03 -23.81
CA VAL A 217 -6.31 -11.27 -23.05
C VAL A 217 -7.58 -12.08 -22.81
N SER A 218 -8.05 -12.84 -23.79
CA SER A 218 -9.23 -13.71 -23.68
C SER A 218 -9.09 -14.72 -22.53
N TYR A 219 -7.90 -15.35 -22.39
CA TYR A 219 -7.62 -16.29 -21.31
C TYR A 219 -7.65 -15.60 -19.94
N VAL A 220 -7.00 -14.43 -19.84
CA VAL A 220 -6.94 -13.66 -18.59
C VAL A 220 -8.34 -13.20 -18.18
N MET A 221 -9.12 -12.66 -19.12
CA MET A 221 -10.47 -12.17 -18.86
C MET A 221 -11.46 -13.29 -18.54
N ALA A 222 -11.28 -14.49 -19.09
CA ALA A 222 -12.09 -15.66 -18.73
C ALA A 222 -11.90 -16.09 -17.26
N ARG A 223 -10.79 -15.71 -16.63
CA ARG A 223 -10.45 -15.99 -15.22
C ARG A 223 -10.52 -14.76 -14.32
N ALA A 224 -10.81 -13.60 -14.90
CA ALA A 224 -11.04 -12.38 -14.14
C ALA A 224 -12.44 -12.45 -13.50
N SER A 225 -12.63 -11.73 -12.38
CA SER A 225 -13.94 -11.61 -11.77
C SER A 225 -14.94 -10.98 -12.76
N ARG A 226 -16.23 -11.28 -12.56
CA ARG A 226 -17.32 -10.67 -13.36
C ARG A 226 -17.26 -9.14 -13.38
N LYS A 227 -16.81 -8.54 -12.28
CA LYS A 227 -16.63 -7.09 -12.16
C LYS A 227 -15.49 -6.60 -13.05
N THR A 228 -14.34 -7.28 -13.01
CA THR A 228 -13.17 -6.96 -13.83
C THR A 228 -13.48 -7.09 -15.31
N ALA A 229 -13.97 -8.25 -15.74
CA ALA A 229 -14.36 -8.50 -17.13
C ALA A 229 -15.38 -7.46 -17.65
N ARG A 230 -16.34 -7.05 -16.80
CA ARG A 230 -17.39 -6.08 -17.20
C ARG A 230 -16.83 -4.72 -17.61
N TRP A 231 -15.95 -4.13 -16.79
CA TRP A 231 -15.40 -2.81 -17.15
C TRP A 231 -14.32 -2.93 -18.24
N TYR A 232 -13.67 -4.09 -18.36
CA TYR A 232 -12.63 -4.30 -19.37
C TYR A 232 -13.16 -4.36 -20.80
N ARG A 233 -14.46 -4.61 -21.02
CA ARG A 233 -15.05 -4.65 -22.37
C ARG A 233 -14.80 -3.39 -23.21
N ASP A 234 -14.80 -2.22 -22.58
CA ASP A 234 -14.54 -0.93 -23.23
C ASP A 234 -13.06 -0.53 -23.19
N HIS A 235 -12.19 -1.34 -22.61
CA HIS A 235 -10.81 -0.97 -22.27
C HIS A 235 -10.02 -0.51 -23.49
N ASP A 236 -9.92 -1.34 -24.53
CA ASP A 236 -9.07 -1.05 -25.69
C ASP A 236 -9.59 0.15 -26.49
N ARG A 237 -10.92 0.33 -26.56
CA ARG A 237 -11.56 1.52 -27.13
C ARG A 237 -11.16 2.78 -26.34
N LEU A 238 -11.29 2.77 -25.02
CA LEU A 238 -10.98 3.91 -24.16
C LEU A 238 -9.48 4.24 -24.13
N CYS A 239 -8.62 3.23 -24.23
CA CYS A 239 -7.19 3.41 -24.39
C CYS A 239 -6.83 4.02 -25.76
N SER A 240 -7.53 3.63 -26.82
CA SER A 240 -7.35 4.22 -28.16
C SER A 240 -7.79 5.69 -28.20
N LEU A 241 -8.94 6.01 -27.59
CA LEU A 241 -9.40 7.40 -27.47
C LEU A 241 -8.44 8.28 -26.66
N ALA A 242 -7.70 7.72 -25.70
CA ALA A 242 -6.68 8.47 -24.97
C ALA A 242 -5.45 8.80 -25.83
N LYS A 243 -5.17 8.02 -26.89
CA LYS A 243 -4.05 8.25 -27.82
C LYS A 243 -4.37 9.31 -28.87
N SER A 244 -5.64 9.45 -29.23
CA SER A 244 -6.13 10.44 -30.19
C SER A 244 -6.90 11.53 -29.46
N PRO A 245 -6.23 12.44 -28.71
CA PRO A 245 -6.91 13.57 -28.12
C PRO A 245 -7.59 14.32 -29.26
N ARG A 246 -8.93 14.40 -29.22
CA ARG A 246 -9.71 15.16 -30.20
C ARG A 246 -9.01 16.49 -30.41
N THR A 247 -8.53 16.73 -31.63
CA THR A 247 -8.24 18.08 -32.10
C THR A 247 -9.49 18.87 -31.78
N LYS A 248 -9.38 19.80 -30.82
CA LYS A 248 -10.47 20.74 -30.56
C LYS A 248 -10.70 21.46 -31.89
N ARG A 249 -11.79 21.14 -32.58
CA ARG A 249 -12.34 22.05 -33.58
C ARG A 249 -12.61 23.34 -32.83
N ARG A 250 -11.74 24.32 -33.03
CA ARG A 250 -12.04 25.71 -32.69
C ARG A 250 -13.23 26.08 -33.57
N HIS A 251 -14.38 26.26 -32.93
CA HIS A 251 -15.49 27.03 -33.49
C HIS A 251 -15.31 28.47 -33.02
#